data_AF-A0A7C2BFL3-F1
#
_entry.id   AF-A0A7C2BFL3-F1
#
_cell.length_a   1.000
_cell.length_b   1.000
_cell.length_c   1.000
_cell.angle_alpha   90.00
_cell.angle_beta   90.00
_cell.angle_gamma   90.00
#
_symmetry.space_group_name_H-M   'P 1'
#
loop_
_entity.id
_entity.type
_entity.pdbx_description
1 polymer ?
#
loop_
_entity_poly.entity_id
_entity_poly.type
_entity_poly.pdbx_seq_one_letter_code
_entity_poly.pdbx_strand_id
1 'polypeptide(L)'
;MAVGNAAAASHPSRHRTNEYLRTQCGAHSDVGGGYLPRAREKLWMTQPCKASVPTGQRVESQAAWTRAGADAKVLRESGVVRDGYIAVKAWPAATNPRGKAASVTEDYWITVLLERPVHGELSLIALRVMRELGIRHGVPFDVITDTDKRFMLPDELVPISKRILQQVMTDRLVRLEPAQQKLLRARYIHLSAHWTPEGPFLFSKPAPLNRRNVHLNRPQEGYPE
;
A
#
# COMPACT_ATOMS: atom_id res chain seq x y z
N MET A 1 -25.04 23.21 -54.19
CA MET A 1 -24.72 23.88 -52.91
C MET A 1 -24.90 22.89 -51.79
N ALA A 2 -23.79 22.35 -51.27
CA ALA A 2 -23.77 21.46 -50.12
C ALA A 2 -23.33 22.28 -48.91
N VAL A 3 -24.12 22.28 -47.84
CA VAL A 3 -23.72 22.85 -46.55
C VAL A 3 -23.56 21.69 -45.58
N GLY A 4 -22.34 21.56 -45.07
CA GLY A 4 -21.85 20.43 -44.31
C GLY A 4 -22.45 20.33 -42.91
N ASN A 5 -22.62 19.08 -42.50
CA ASN A 5 -23.04 18.69 -41.16
C ASN A 5 -21.81 18.68 -40.25
N ALA A 6 -21.75 19.57 -39.25
CA ALA A 6 -20.69 19.61 -38.27
C ALA A 6 -20.90 18.46 -37.26
N ALA A 7 -20.10 17.41 -37.39
CA ALA A 7 -20.02 16.35 -36.39
C ALA A 7 -19.36 16.92 -35.11
N ALA A 8 -20.16 17.04 -34.05
CA ALA A 8 -19.67 17.33 -32.72
C ALA A 8 -18.77 16.19 -32.24
N ALA A 9 -17.48 16.47 -32.09
CA ALA A 9 -16.52 15.56 -31.49
C ALA A 9 -16.88 15.33 -30.01
N SER A 10 -17.29 14.10 -29.70
CA SER A 10 -17.54 13.65 -28.34
C SER A 10 -16.24 13.66 -27.53
N HIS A 11 -16.19 14.51 -26.50
CA HIS A 11 -15.14 14.50 -25.50
C HIS A 11 -15.10 13.13 -24.79
N PRO A 12 -13.92 12.49 -24.63
CA PRO A 12 -13.83 11.25 -23.87
C PRO A 12 -14.18 11.54 -22.40
N SER A 13 -15.15 10.79 -21.88
CA SER A 13 -15.74 11.02 -20.56
C SER A 13 -14.72 10.90 -19.43
N ARG A 14 -14.75 11.89 -18.52
CA ARG A 14 -13.98 11.95 -17.25
C ARG A 14 -14.16 10.73 -16.34
N HIS A 15 -15.10 9.84 -16.65
CA HIS A 15 -15.36 8.62 -15.88
C HIS A 15 -14.33 7.50 -16.12
N ARG A 16 -13.67 7.46 -17.29
CA ARG A 16 -12.76 6.34 -17.63
C ARG A 16 -11.35 6.45 -17.07
N THR A 17 -10.81 7.68 -16.95
CA THR A 17 -9.49 7.91 -16.32
C THR A 17 -9.43 7.45 -14.86
N ASN A 18 -10.57 7.53 -14.15
CA ASN A 18 -10.69 7.07 -12.77
C ASN A 18 -10.65 5.53 -12.63
N GLU A 19 -10.97 4.80 -13.68
CA GLU A 19 -10.95 3.33 -13.67
C GLU A 19 -9.53 2.77 -13.88
N TYR A 20 -8.69 3.44 -14.67
CA TYR A 20 -7.27 3.08 -14.82
C TYR A 20 -6.48 3.20 -13.50
N LEU A 21 -6.82 4.17 -12.66
CA LEU A 21 -6.23 4.36 -11.33
C LEU A 21 -6.69 3.32 -10.30
N ARG A 22 -7.83 2.65 -10.50
CA ARG A 22 -8.32 1.57 -9.61
C ARG A 22 -7.49 0.30 -9.67
N THR A 23 -6.79 0.06 -10.78
CA THR A 23 -5.98 -1.14 -11.02
C THR A 23 -4.49 -0.96 -10.76
N GLN A 24 -4.03 0.22 -10.32
CA GLN A 24 -2.65 0.36 -9.89
C GLN A 24 -2.46 -0.31 -8.53
N CYS A 25 -1.88 -1.50 -8.55
CA CYS A 25 -1.50 -2.24 -7.35
C CYS A 25 -0.43 -1.43 -6.59
N GLY A 26 -0.82 -0.73 -5.54
CA GLY A 26 0.09 0.07 -4.73
C GLY A 26 -0.63 0.79 -3.59
N ALA A 27 0.11 1.14 -2.53
CA ALA A 27 -0.34 2.14 -1.56
C ALA A 27 -0.49 3.51 -2.23
N HIS A 28 -1.07 4.47 -1.51
CA HIS A 28 -1.36 5.81 -2.05
C HIS A 28 -0.15 6.46 -2.73
N SER A 29 0.99 6.50 -2.05
CA SER A 29 2.24 7.10 -2.53
C SER A 29 3.04 6.20 -3.49
N ASP A 30 2.66 4.94 -3.67
CA ASP A 30 3.21 4.11 -4.76
C ASP A 30 2.68 4.55 -6.12
N VAL A 31 1.54 5.25 -6.15
CA VAL A 31 0.96 5.84 -7.37
C VAL A 31 1.29 7.33 -7.47
N GLY A 32 1.08 8.08 -6.38
CA GLY A 32 1.29 9.53 -6.36
C GLY A 32 2.76 9.97 -6.20
N GLY A 33 3.66 9.06 -5.82
CA GLY A 33 5.01 9.39 -5.39
C GLY A 33 5.08 9.83 -3.93
N GLY A 34 6.30 10.12 -3.45
CA GLY A 34 6.57 10.61 -2.09
C GLY A 34 7.27 9.60 -1.17
N TYR A 35 7.37 8.33 -1.57
CA TYR A 35 8.26 7.39 -0.89
C TYR A 35 9.72 7.62 -1.27
N LEU A 36 10.61 7.37 -0.32
CA LEU A 36 12.06 7.38 -0.57
C LEU A 36 12.42 6.27 -1.57
N PRO A 37 13.45 6.44 -2.42
CA PRO A 37 13.90 5.39 -3.33
C PRO A 37 14.21 4.07 -2.62
N ARG A 38 14.74 4.16 -1.39
CA ARG A 38 14.89 3.01 -0.48
C ARG A 38 14.40 3.40 0.91
N ALA A 39 13.39 2.70 1.39
CA ALA A 39 12.87 2.83 2.72
C ALA A 39 12.99 1.50 3.49
N ARG A 40 12.91 1.59 4.81
CA ARG A 40 12.82 0.44 5.71
C ARG A 40 11.51 0.53 6.47
N GLU A 41 10.59 -0.38 6.19
CA GLU A 41 9.34 -0.50 6.92
C GLU A 41 9.58 -1.28 8.20
N LYS A 42 9.14 -0.74 9.34
CA LYS A 42 9.10 -1.41 10.64
C LYS A 42 7.70 -1.22 11.23
N LEU A 43 6.81 -2.17 10.95
CA LEU A 43 5.37 -1.98 11.06
C LEU A 43 4.72 -2.99 12.00
N TRP A 44 3.71 -2.54 12.76
CA TRP A 44 2.82 -3.41 13.51
C TRP A 44 1.67 -3.85 12.60
N MET A 45 1.67 -5.11 12.19
CA MET A 45 0.73 -5.63 11.19
C MET A 45 -0.61 -6.06 11.79
N THR A 46 -0.66 -6.29 13.09
CA THR A 46 -1.90 -6.62 13.82
C THR A 46 -2.13 -5.61 14.93
N GLN A 47 -3.40 -5.41 15.29
CA GLN A 47 -3.75 -4.56 16.42
C GLN A 47 -3.05 -5.11 17.68
N PRO A 48 -2.25 -4.30 18.38
CA PRO A 48 -1.67 -4.71 19.65
C PRO A 48 -2.77 -5.16 20.60
N CYS A 49 -2.64 -6.37 21.11
CA CYS A 49 -3.57 -6.94 22.07
C CYS A 49 -2.88 -7.07 23.43
N LYS A 50 -3.65 -6.83 24.49
CA LYS A 50 -3.17 -6.96 25.86
C LYS A 50 -3.45 -8.38 26.37
N ALA A 51 -2.47 -9.01 27.00
CA ALA A 51 -2.61 -10.30 27.64
C ALA A 51 -2.05 -10.25 29.07
N SER A 52 -2.82 -10.72 30.04
CA SER A 52 -2.39 -10.84 31.43
C SER A 52 -1.79 -12.23 31.64
N VAL A 53 -0.53 -12.28 32.04
CA VAL A 53 0.29 -13.49 32.18
C VAL A 53 0.56 -13.72 33.65
N PRO A 54 0.19 -14.88 34.24
CA PRO A 54 0.58 -15.23 35.60
C PRO A 54 2.10 -15.17 35.79
N THR A 55 2.55 -14.66 36.93
CA THR A 55 3.97 -14.58 37.27
C THR A 55 4.61 -15.97 37.22
N GLY A 56 5.74 -16.09 36.52
CA GLY A 56 6.43 -17.37 36.28
C GLY A 56 5.95 -18.13 35.03
N GLN A 57 4.88 -17.70 34.37
CA GLN A 57 4.45 -18.25 33.09
C GLN A 57 5.06 -17.46 31.91
N ARG A 58 5.29 -18.17 30.80
CA ARG A 58 5.79 -17.57 29.55
C ARG A 58 4.67 -16.90 28.77
N VAL A 59 4.91 -15.71 28.21
CA VAL A 59 3.95 -15.01 27.34
C VAL A 59 3.59 -15.83 26.11
N GLU A 60 4.51 -16.66 25.63
CA GLU A 60 4.33 -17.50 24.45
C GLU A 60 3.28 -18.61 24.63
N SER A 61 2.92 -18.97 25.87
CA SER A 61 1.84 -19.93 26.13
C SER A 61 0.44 -19.30 26.10
N GLN A 62 0.33 -17.99 25.91
CA GLN A 62 -0.97 -17.30 25.90
C GLN A 62 -1.70 -17.49 24.58
N ALA A 63 -3.03 -17.59 24.62
CA ALA A 63 -3.86 -17.68 23.42
C ALA A 63 -3.66 -16.48 22.45
N ALA A 64 -3.37 -15.30 23.00
CA ALA A 64 -3.03 -14.11 22.23
C ALA A 64 -1.76 -14.29 21.39
N TRP A 65 -0.73 -14.96 21.94
CA TRP A 65 0.48 -15.30 21.21
C TRP A 65 0.21 -16.28 20.08
N THR A 66 -0.57 -17.34 20.34
CA THR A 66 -0.95 -18.33 19.32
C THR A 66 -1.69 -17.68 18.15
N ARG A 67 -2.64 -16.78 18.42
CA ARG A 67 -3.35 -16.01 17.37
C ARG A 67 -2.39 -15.15 16.55
N ALA A 68 -1.53 -14.37 17.21
CA ALA A 68 -0.52 -13.57 16.52
C ALA A 68 0.43 -14.45 15.68
N GLY A 69 0.74 -15.66 16.13
CA GLY A 69 1.52 -16.64 15.38
C GLY A 69 0.83 -17.09 14.09
N ALA A 70 -0.49 -17.32 14.13
CA ALA A 70 -1.30 -17.64 12.96
C ALA A 70 -1.34 -16.45 11.97
N ASP A 71 -1.56 -15.22 12.46
CA ASP A 71 -1.54 -14.02 11.63
C ASP A 71 -0.16 -13.80 10.97
N ALA A 72 0.92 -14.01 11.72
CA ALA A 72 2.28 -13.95 11.21
C ALA A 72 2.53 -15.01 10.12
N LYS A 73 1.95 -16.21 10.25
CA LYS A 73 2.04 -17.26 9.22
C LYS A 73 1.33 -16.83 7.93
N VAL A 74 0.11 -16.33 8.03
CA VAL A 74 -0.66 -15.80 6.88
C VAL A 74 0.11 -14.68 6.17
N LEU A 75 0.71 -13.76 6.92
CA LEU A 75 1.53 -12.70 6.33
C LEU A 75 2.75 -13.24 5.59
N ARG A 76 3.44 -14.26 6.12
CA ARG A 76 4.56 -14.91 5.40
C ARG A 76 4.09 -15.56 4.10
N GLU A 77 2.98 -16.29 4.14
CA GLU A 77 2.41 -16.96 2.96
C GLU A 77 1.92 -15.97 1.89
N SER A 78 1.50 -14.77 2.29
CA SER A 78 1.10 -13.72 1.35
C SER A 78 2.25 -13.21 0.46
N GLY A 79 3.50 -13.48 0.83
CA GLY A 79 4.69 -13.08 0.09
C GLY A 79 5.04 -11.60 0.18
N VAL A 80 4.57 -10.89 1.21
CA VAL A 80 4.90 -9.47 1.43
C VAL A 80 6.36 -9.25 1.84
N VAL A 81 7.07 -10.26 2.34
CA VAL A 81 8.48 -10.14 2.70
C VAL A 81 9.30 -11.08 1.82
N ARG A 82 10.18 -10.50 1.00
CA ARG A 82 11.27 -11.25 0.35
C ARG A 82 12.55 -11.15 1.19
N ASP A 83 12.93 -9.92 1.52
CA ASP A 83 14.09 -9.59 2.35
C ASP A 83 13.57 -9.01 3.67
N GLY A 84 14.11 -9.44 4.81
CA GLY A 84 13.63 -9.01 6.14
C GLY A 84 12.91 -10.12 6.90
N TYR A 85 12.03 -9.76 7.84
CA TYR A 85 11.39 -10.74 8.71
C TYR A 85 9.99 -10.33 9.20
N ILE A 86 9.22 -11.34 9.59
CA ILE A 86 7.94 -11.21 10.30
C ILE A 86 8.09 -11.98 11.61
N ALA A 87 7.78 -11.34 12.74
CA ALA A 87 7.88 -11.93 14.06
C ALA A 87 6.73 -11.52 14.98
N VAL A 88 6.29 -12.43 15.85
CA VAL A 88 5.46 -12.05 16.99
C VAL A 88 6.35 -11.36 18.01
N LYS A 89 5.93 -10.20 18.49
CA LYS A 89 6.64 -9.44 19.52
C LYS A 89 5.72 -9.24 20.72
N ALA A 90 6.30 -9.42 21.89
CA ALA A 90 5.67 -9.11 23.16
C ALA A 90 6.57 -8.19 23.99
N TRP A 91 5.97 -7.24 24.70
CA TRP A 91 6.67 -6.40 25.67
C TRP A 91 5.74 -6.08 26.86
N PRO A 92 6.28 -5.83 28.06
CA PRO A 92 5.47 -5.48 29.22
C PRO A 92 4.64 -4.22 28.97
N ALA A 93 3.37 -4.26 29.34
CA ALA A 93 2.52 -3.08 29.39
C ALA A 93 2.86 -2.29 30.66
N ALA A 94 3.01 -0.96 30.52
CA ALA A 94 3.23 -0.09 31.67
C ALA A 94 2.09 -0.27 32.69
N THR A 95 2.44 -0.72 33.89
CA THR A 95 1.55 -0.76 35.04
C THR A 95 1.83 0.48 35.90
N ASN A 96 0.77 1.06 36.47
CA ASN A 96 0.91 2.10 37.49
C ASN A 96 0.94 1.43 38.86
N PRO A 97 2.10 1.27 39.51
CA PRO A 97 2.19 0.68 40.84
C PRO A 97 1.75 1.72 41.88
N ARG A 98 0.45 2.05 41.94
CA ARG A 98 -0.09 2.87 43.04
C ARG A 98 -0.23 2.00 44.29
N GLY A 99 0.87 1.74 44.99
CA GLY A 99 0.89 1.19 46.36
C GLY A 99 0.22 -0.17 46.57
N LYS A 100 -0.02 -0.95 45.51
CA LYS A 100 -0.63 -2.29 45.60
C LYS A 100 0.45 -3.34 45.80
N ALA A 101 0.11 -4.39 46.56
CA ALA A 101 0.92 -5.59 46.70
C ALA A 101 1.36 -6.13 45.33
N ALA A 102 2.51 -6.83 45.29
CA ALA A 102 3.03 -7.43 44.05
C ALA A 102 1.93 -8.20 43.31
N SER A 103 1.68 -7.81 42.06
CA SER A 103 0.66 -8.45 41.23
C SER A 103 1.09 -9.88 40.90
N VAL A 104 0.17 -10.83 41.02
CA VAL A 104 0.36 -12.24 40.62
C VAL A 104 0.30 -12.40 39.08
N THR A 105 0.03 -11.31 38.37
CA THR A 105 -0.02 -11.26 36.91
C THR A 105 0.74 -10.05 36.36
N GLU A 106 1.42 -10.26 35.24
CA GLU A 106 2.08 -9.23 34.44
C GLU A 106 1.33 -9.04 33.13
N ASP A 107 1.09 -7.78 32.75
CA ASP A 107 0.43 -7.49 31.49
C ASP A 107 1.45 -7.31 30.36
N TYR A 108 1.18 -7.90 29.20
CA TYR A 108 2.00 -7.80 27.99
C TYR A 108 1.18 -7.26 26.82
N TRP A 109 1.80 -6.42 26.01
CA TRP A 109 1.34 -6.12 24.65
C TRP A 109 1.90 -7.13 23.68
N ILE A 110 1.06 -7.67 22.81
CA ILE A 110 1.43 -8.65 21.78
C ILE A 110 0.94 -8.17 20.42
N THR A 111 1.82 -8.16 19.42
CA THR A 111 1.52 -7.82 18.02
C THR A 111 2.42 -8.61 17.06
N VAL A 112 2.08 -8.60 15.77
CA VAL A 112 2.95 -9.06 14.70
C VAL A 112 3.75 -7.88 14.16
N LEU A 113 5.08 -7.94 14.30
CA LEU A 113 6.02 -7.00 13.71
C LEU A 113 6.42 -7.50 12.31
N LEU A 114 6.41 -6.60 11.34
CA LEU A 114 7.04 -6.77 10.04
C LEU A 114 8.19 -5.78 9.91
N GLU A 115 9.33 -6.27 9.43
CA GLU A 115 10.45 -5.41 9.09
C GLU A 115 11.05 -5.83 7.74
N ARG A 116 11.06 -4.91 6.77
CA ARG A 116 11.57 -5.18 5.41
C ARG A 116 12.11 -3.90 4.75
N PRO A 117 13.09 -4.02 3.83
CA PRO A 117 13.37 -2.95 2.89
C PRO A 117 12.26 -2.89 1.82
N VAL A 118 11.95 -1.68 1.36
CA VAL A 118 10.98 -1.43 0.30
C VAL A 118 11.47 -0.28 -0.59
N HIS A 119 11.11 -0.34 -1.85
CA HIS A 119 11.63 0.48 -2.93
C HIS A 119 10.55 1.44 -3.47
N GLY A 120 10.88 2.72 -3.62
CA GLY A 120 9.94 3.79 -4.01
C GLY A 120 9.72 3.96 -5.51
N GLU A 121 10.47 3.24 -6.34
CA GLU A 121 10.54 3.41 -7.80
C GLU A 121 9.27 2.96 -8.53
N LEU A 122 8.31 2.31 -7.86
CA LEU A 122 7.02 1.94 -8.46
C LEU A 122 6.24 3.16 -8.96
N SER A 123 6.35 4.28 -8.26
CA SER A 123 5.71 5.55 -8.63
C SER A 123 6.21 6.12 -9.96
N LEU A 124 7.41 5.76 -10.38
CA LEU A 124 7.94 6.14 -11.70
C LEU A 124 7.17 5.46 -12.84
N ILE A 125 6.56 4.30 -12.61
CA ILE A 125 5.68 3.67 -13.60
C ILE A 125 4.40 4.49 -13.75
N ALA A 126 3.79 4.89 -12.63
CA ALA A 126 2.60 5.73 -12.62
C ALA A 126 2.86 7.08 -13.30
N LEU A 127 4.02 7.70 -13.02
CA LEU A 127 4.49 8.92 -13.68
C LEU A 127 4.56 8.75 -15.20
N ARG A 128 5.22 7.69 -15.69
CA ARG A 128 5.32 7.41 -17.14
C ARG A 128 3.93 7.24 -17.76
N VAL A 129 3.03 6.50 -17.10
CA VAL A 129 1.64 6.33 -17.58
C VAL A 129 0.91 7.67 -17.68
N MET A 130 0.96 8.49 -16.64
CA MET A 130 0.29 9.80 -16.61
C MET A 130 0.87 10.77 -17.65
N ARG A 131 2.19 10.73 -17.86
CA ARG A 131 2.86 11.51 -18.90
C ARG A 131 2.34 11.15 -20.30
N GLU A 132 2.34 9.86 -20.64
CA GLU A 132 1.87 9.40 -21.96
C GLU A 132 0.39 9.73 -22.19
N LEU A 133 -0.44 9.61 -21.15
CA LEU A 133 -1.84 10.04 -21.20
C LEU A 133 -1.95 11.56 -21.42
N GLY A 134 -1.14 12.37 -20.71
CA GLY A 134 -1.12 13.82 -20.89
C GLY A 134 -0.74 14.24 -22.30
N ILE A 135 0.29 13.61 -22.88
CA ILE A 135 0.74 13.88 -24.26
C ILE A 135 -0.34 13.53 -25.27
N ARG A 136 -1.03 12.39 -25.10
CA ARG A 136 -2.18 12.02 -25.92
C ARG A 136 -3.28 13.09 -25.91
N HIS A 137 -3.39 13.84 -24.81
CA HIS A 137 -4.34 14.93 -24.64
C HIS A 137 -3.73 16.33 -24.90
N GLY A 138 -2.57 16.42 -25.55
CA GLY A 138 -1.97 17.68 -25.99
C GLY A 138 -1.19 18.43 -24.91
N VAL A 139 -0.92 17.82 -23.76
CA VAL A 139 -0.08 18.43 -22.72
C VAL A 139 1.39 18.34 -23.17
N PRO A 140 2.13 19.48 -23.23
CA PRO A 140 3.50 19.51 -23.77
C PRO A 140 4.53 19.07 -22.73
N PHE A 141 4.51 17.79 -22.35
CA PHE A 141 5.49 17.24 -21.40
C PHE A 141 6.84 16.90 -22.05
N ASP A 142 7.92 17.26 -21.37
CA ASP A 142 9.29 16.90 -21.74
C ASP A 142 9.50 15.38 -21.81
N VAL A 143 10.42 14.92 -22.66
CA VAL A 143 10.79 13.51 -22.79
C VAL A 143 11.52 13.01 -21.55
N ILE A 144 11.02 11.93 -20.96
CA ILE A 144 11.77 11.17 -19.96
C ILE A 144 12.76 10.29 -20.72
N THR A 145 14.04 10.68 -20.70
CA THR A 145 15.12 9.91 -21.34
C THR A 145 15.59 8.79 -20.41
N ASP A 146 16.08 7.70 -21.00
CA ASP A 146 16.63 6.58 -20.22
C ASP A 146 17.98 6.92 -19.54
N THR A 147 18.56 8.08 -19.87
CA THR A 147 19.79 8.60 -19.24
C THR A 147 19.53 9.48 -18.01
N ASP A 148 18.29 9.92 -17.79
CA ASP A 148 17.95 10.71 -16.60
C ASP A 148 17.79 9.83 -15.36
N LYS A 149 18.82 9.85 -14.51
CA LYS A 149 18.90 9.09 -13.26
C LYS A 149 17.70 9.30 -12.32
N ARG A 150 17.00 10.43 -12.42
CA ARG A 150 15.81 10.72 -11.57
C ARG A 150 14.62 9.84 -11.92
N PHE A 151 14.55 9.35 -13.16
CA PHE A 151 13.42 8.59 -13.69
C PHE A 151 13.81 7.19 -14.17
N MET A 152 15.04 6.76 -13.87
CA MET A 152 15.52 5.43 -14.18
C MET A 152 14.76 4.39 -13.37
N LEU A 153 14.25 3.38 -14.08
CA LEU A 153 13.65 2.20 -13.47
C LEU A 153 14.72 1.13 -13.26
N PRO A 154 14.68 0.39 -12.13
CA PRO A 154 15.40 -0.87 -12.00
C PRO A 154 15.04 -1.83 -13.14
N ASP A 155 16.00 -2.63 -13.61
CA ASP A 155 15.84 -3.55 -14.75
C ASP A 155 14.63 -4.48 -14.61
N GLU A 156 14.36 -4.94 -13.38
CA GLU A 156 13.23 -5.82 -13.07
C GLU A 156 11.85 -5.13 -13.19
N LEU A 157 11.80 -3.80 -13.08
CA LEU A 157 10.58 -3.00 -13.28
C LEU A 157 10.35 -2.61 -14.75
N VAL A 158 11.39 -2.59 -15.58
CA VAL A 158 11.27 -2.26 -17.02
C VAL A 158 10.21 -3.11 -17.74
N PRO A 159 10.21 -4.46 -17.66
CA PRO A 159 9.18 -5.27 -18.35
C PRO A 159 7.77 -5.04 -17.78
N ILE A 160 7.66 -4.74 -16.49
CA ILE A 160 6.37 -4.42 -15.84
C ILE A 160 5.86 -3.08 -16.36
N SER A 161 6.72 -2.06 -16.41
CA SER A 161 6.39 -0.73 -16.90
C SER A 161 5.93 -0.77 -18.36
N LYS A 162 6.67 -1.45 -19.24
CA LYS A 162 6.29 -1.62 -20.66
C LYS A 162 4.92 -2.27 -20.81
N ARG A 163 4.63 -3.31 -20.03
CA ARG A 163 3.35 -4.00 -20.06
C ARG A 163 2.19 -3.12 -19.59
N ILE A 164 2.37 -2.42 -18.47
CA ILE A 164 1.36 -1.50 -17.94
C ILE A 164 1.08 -0.39 -18.96
N LEU A 165 2.13 0.25 -19.50
CA LEU A 165 2.01 1.29 -20.52
C LEU A 165 1.27 0.77 -21.75
N GLN A 166 1.66 -0.38 -22.30
CA GLN A 166 0.99 -0.97 -23.45
C GLN A 166 -0.51 -1.20 -23.19
N GLN A 167 -0.86 -1.78 -22.04
CA GLN A 167 -2.25 -2.07 -21.69
C GLN A 167 -3.07 -0.78 -21.53
N VAL A 168 -2.56 0.20 -20.78
CA VAL A 168 -3.24 1.49 -20.62
C VAL A 168 -3.39 2.22 -21.95
N MET A 169 -2.34 2.25 -22.77
CA MET A 169 -2.38 2.93 -24.07
C MET A 169 -3.30 2.25 -25.09
N THR A 170 -3.61 0.97 -24.93
CA THR A 170 -4.57 0.24 -25.77
C THR A 170 -5.96 0.16 -25.14
N ASP A 171 -6.21 0.99 -24.14
CA ASP A 171 -7.45 1.06 -23.37
C ASP A 171 -7.88 -0.29 -22.75
N ARG A 172 -6.90 -1.11 -22.37
CA ARG A 172 -7.09 -2.42 -21.74
C ARG A 172 -6.89 -2.32 -20.24
N LEU A 173 -7.65 -3.14 -19.51
CA LEU A 173 -7.44 -3.34 -18.08
C LEU A 173 -6.03 -3.88 -17.83
N VAL A 174 -5.32 -3.27 -16.88
CA VAL A 174 -3.97 -3.70 -16.50
C VAL A 174 -4.04 -5.09 -15.86
N ARG A 175 -3.26 -6.03 -16.42
CA ARG A 175 -3.14 -7.41 -15.93
C ARG A 175 -1.69 -7.81 -15.90
N LEU A 176 -1.15 -8.00 -14.71
CA LEU A 176 0.23 -8.43 -14.47
C LEU A 176 0.32 -9.94 -14.30
N GLU A 177 1.43 -10.53 -14.73
CA GLU A 177 1.71 -11.95 -14.50
C GLU A 177 1.88 -12.24 -12.99
N PRO A 178 1.55 -13.44 -12.50
CA PRO A 178 1.69 -13.78 -11.07
C PRO A 178 3.08 -13.51 -10.51
N ALA A 179 4.14 -13.78 -11.29
CA ALA A 179 5.52 -13.49 -10.90
C ALA A 179 5.79 -11.98 -10.74
N GLN A 180 5.22 -11.14 -11.63
CA GLN A 180 5.32 -9.69 -11.53
C GLN A 180 4.57 -9.16 -10.31
N GLN A 181 3.36 -9.66 -10.05
CA GLN A 181 2.59 -9.28 -8.86
C GLN A 181 3.33 -9.66 -7.57
N LYS A 182 3.91 -10.86 -7.52
CA LYS A 182 4.72 -11.32 -6.38
C LYS A 182 5.93 -10.41 -6.18
N LEU A 183 6.63 -10.05 -7.25
CA LEU A 183 7.76 -9.13 -7.19
C LEU A 183 7.36 -7.76 -6.62
N LEU A 184 6.32 -7.15 -7.18
CA LEU A 184 5.84 -5.85 -6.74
C LEU A 184 5.43 -5.89 -5.27
N ARG A 185 4.65 -6.89 -4.85
CA ARG A 185 4.21 -7.04 -3.46
C ARG A 185 5.38 -7.16 -2.47
N ALA A 186 6.40 -7.91 -2.85
CA ALA A 186 7.49 -8.23 -1.94
C ALA A 186 8.54 -7.11 -1.81
N ARG A 187 8.62 -6.20 -2.78
CA ARG A 187 9.70 -5.20 -2.86
C ARG A 187 9.28 -3.75 -3.03
N TYR A 188 8.16 -3.50 -3.69
CA TYR A 188 7.85 -2.17 -4.27
C TYR A 188 6.52 -1.60 -3.78
N ILE A 189 5.57 -2.44 -3.38
CA ILE A 189 4.29 -1.99 -2.81
C ILE A 189 4.48 -1.79 -1.32
N HIS A 190 4.33 -0.55 -0.86
CA HIS A 190 4.42 -0.19 0.55
C HIS A 190 3.18 -0.64 1.33
N LEU A 191 3.36 -0.97 2.61
CA LEU A 191 2.28 -1.34 3.51
C LEU A 191 1.81 -0.11 4.29
N SER A 192 1.05 0.75 3.62
CA SER A 192 0.51 1.98 4.21
C SER A 192 -0.53 1.77 5.32
N ALA A 193 -1.13 0.57 5.42
CA ALA A 193 -2.10 0.24 6.46
C ALA A 193 -1.43 -0.59 7.56
N HIS A 194 -1.28 -0.02 8.75
CA HIS A 194 -0.61 -0.64 9.89
C HIS A 194 -1.08 -0.05 11.23
N TRP A 195 -0.74 -0.74 12.31
CA TRP A 195 -1.09 -0.36 13.69
C TRP A 195 0.06 0.33 14.44
N THR A 196 1.17 0.64 13.77
CA THR A 196 2.25 1.42 14.38
C THR A 196 1.72 2.80 14.79
N PRO A 197 1.88 3.20 16.06
CA PRO A 197 1.46 4.52 16.52
C PRO A 197 2.42 5.62 16.06
N GLU A 198 1.87 6.78 15.80
CA GLU A 198 2.59 8.04 15.58
C GLU A 198 2.20 9.00 16.70
N GLY A 199 3.06 9.11 17.71
CA GLY A 199 2.69 9.75 18.96
C GLY A 199 1.47 9.07 19.60
N PRO A 200 0.42 9.81 19.98
CA PRO A 200 -0.79 9.24 20.56
C PRO A 200 -1.81 8.70 19.54
N PHE A 201 -1.51 8.79 18.24
CA PHE A 201 -2.47 8.51 17.17
C PHE A 201 -2.14 7.25 16.36
N LEU A 202 -3.17 6.68 15.72
CA LEU A 202 -3.06 5.56 14.79
C LEU A 202 -3.54 5.99 13.40
N PHE A 203 -2.80 6.88 12.74
CA PHE A 203 -3.18 7.44 11.44
C PHE A 203 -3.31 6.39 10.33
N SER A 204 -2.40 5.43 10.32
CA SER A 204 -2.34 4.35 9.32
C SER A 204 -3.22 3.15 9.65
N LYS A 205 -4.10 3.24 10.67
CA LYS A 205 -4.93 2.12 11.09
C LYS A 205 -5.74 1.57 9.89
N PRO A 206 -5.68 0.25 9.61
CA PRO A 206 -6.46 -0.34 8.54
C PRO A 206 -7.97 -0.09 8.72
N ALA A 207 -8.67 0.12 7.60
CA ALA A 207 -10.12 0.16 7.57
C ALA A 207 -10.71 -1.20 8.00
N PRO A 208 -11.97 -1.25 8.47
CA PRO A 208 -12.65 -2.50 8.76
C PRO A 208 -12.54 -3.50 7.60
N LEU A 209 -12.31 -4.77 7.91
CA LEU A 209 -12.10 -5.86 6.94
C LEU A 209 -10.91 -5.65 5.99
N ASN A 210 -10.01 -4.71 6.32
CA ASN A 210 -8.86 -4.32 5.49
C ASN A 210 -9.25 -3.92 4.06
N ARG A 211 -10.42 -3.30 3.90
CA ARG A 211 -10.97 -2.88 2.61
C ARG A 211 -11.03 -1.38 2.52
N ARG A 212 -10.40 -0.81 1.50
CA ARG A 212 -10.46 0.64 1.24
C ARG A 212 -11.91 1.04 0.93
N ASN A 213 -12.39 2.09 1.60
CA ASN A 213 -13.67 2.70 1.27
C ASN A 213 -13.56 3.40 -0.09
N VAL A 214 -14.52 3.12 -0.98
CA VAL A 214 -14.59 3.69 -2.32
C VAL A 214 -15.88 4.47 -2.42
N HIS A 215 -15.75 5.80 -2.51
CA HIS A 215 -16.87 6.69 -2.72
C HIS A 215 -17.02 6.91 -4.22
N LEU A 216 -18.17 6.55 -4.78
CA LEU A 216 -18.47 6.83 -6.18
C LEU A 216 -18.70 8.32 -6.33
N ASN A 217 -18.16 8.90 -7.40
CA ASN A 217 -18.46 10.28 -7.77
C ASN A 217 -19.88 10.36 -8.33
N ARG A 218 -20.87 10.36 -7.43
CA ARG A 218 -22.26 10.64 -7.72
C ARG A 218 -22.52 12.10 -7.36
N PRO A 219 -23.35 12.82 -8.13
CA PRO A 219 -23.80 14.16 -7.74
C PRO A 219 -24.31 14.11 -6.30
N GLN A 220 -23.81 15.00 -5.46
CA GLN A 220 -24.34 15.16 -4.10
C GLN A 220 -25.57 16.05 -4.19
N GLU A 221 -26.66 15.59 -3.58
CA GLU A 221 -27.89 16.36 -3.48
C GLU A 221 -27.60 17.72 -2.82
N GLY A 222 -27.83 18.82 -3.55
CA GLY A 222 -27.61 20.19 -3.09
C GLY A 222 -26.29 20.86 -3.50
N TYR A 223 -25.40 20.20 -4.25
CA TYR A 223 -24.25 20.87 -4.88
C TYR A 223 -24.52 21.17 -6.37
N PRO A 224 -24.20 22.38 -6.87
CA PRO A 224 -24.35 22.70 -8.29
C PRO A 224 -23.37 21.87 -9.13
N GLU A 225 -23.84 21.41 -10.30
CA GLU A 225 -23.07 20.68 -11.31
C GLU A 225 -22.11 21.59 -12.10
#